data_AF-A0AAJ2BYZ9-F1
#
_entry.id   AF-A0AAJ2BYZ9-F1
#
_cell.length_a   1.000
_cell.length_b   1.000
_cell.length_c   1.000
_cell.angle_alpha   90.00
_cell.angle_beta   90.00
_cell.angle_gamma   90.00
#
_symmetry.space_group_name_H-M   'P 1'
#
loop_
_entity.id
_entity.type
_entity.pdbx_description
1 polymer ?
#
loop_
_entity_poly.entity_id
_entity_poly.type
_entity_poly.pdbx_seq_one_letter_code
_entity_poly.pdbx_strand_id
1 'polypeptide(L)'
;MVYLLLIFPIAYLIITILMCKQESENRKINFFVALLICLVMTPIMGYFIISNFALRNPRGCKWCNNSQNEAEYCGVCKKNSAGLILGS
;
A
#
# COMPACT_ATOMS: atom_id res chain seq x y z
N MET A 1 -23.48 3.57 -28.01
CA MET A 1 -23.69 4.30 -26.74
C MET A 1 -23.90 3.35 -25.55
N VAL A 2 -24.82 2.38 -25.63
CA VAL A 2 -25.08 1.39 -24.55
C VAL A 2 -23.87 0.51 -24.19
N TYR A 3 -23.10 0.05 -25.19
CA TYR A 3 -21.91 -0.77 -24.95
C TYR A 3 -20.82 -0.06 -24.15
N LEU A 4 -20.60 1.23 -24.41
CA LEU A 4 -19.64 2.03 -23.63
C LEU A 4 -20.09 2.15 -22.17
N LEU A 5 -21.40 2.33 -21.93
CA LEU A 5 -21.97 2.40 -20.58
C LEU A 5 -21.81 1.08 -19.78
N LEU A 6 -21.60 -0.06 -20.44
CA LEU A 6 -21.37 -1.35 -19.78
C LEU A 6 -19.87 -1.67 -19.62
N ILE A 7 -19.03 -1.30 -20.58
CA ILE A 7 -17.59 -1.60 -20.53
C ILE A 7 -16.90 -0.84 -19.40
N PHE A 8 -17.21 0.46 -19.23
CA PHE A 8 -16.61 1.28 -18.19
C PHE A 8 -16.80 0.76 -16.76
N PRO A 9 -18.03 0.45 -16.29
CA PRO A 9 -18.22 -0.07 -14.94
C PRO A 9 -17.59 -1.44 -14.73
N ILE A 10 -17.58 -2.31 -15.75
CA ILE A 10 -16.91 -3.61 -15.68
C ILE A 10 -15.40 -3.43 -15.52
N ALA A 11 -14.78 -2.61 -16.38
CA ALA A 11 -13.36 -2.30 -16.29
C ALA A 11 -12.99 -1.67 -14.95
N TYR A 12 -13.82 -0.75 -14.46
CA TYR A 12 -13.64 -0.09 -13.16
C TYR A 12 -13.67 -1.08 -12.00
N LEU A 13 -14.62 -2.02 -12.01
CA LEU A 13 -14.77 -3.05 -10.98
C LEU A 13 -13.60 -4.03 -11.01
N ILE A 14 -13.13 -4.43 -12.20
CA ILE A 14 -11.94 -5.27 -12.37
C ILE A 14 -10.71 -4.57 -11.78
N ILE A 15 -10.46 -3.31 -12.15
CA ILE A 15 -9.32 -2.54 -11.63
C ILE A 15 -9.41 -2.44 -10.10
N THR A 16 -10.58 -2.16 -9.56
CA THR A 16 -10.81 -2.07 -8.10
C THR A 16 -10.43 -3.38 -7.39
N ILE A 17 -10.86 -4.53 -7.91
CA ILE A 17 -10.54 -5.85 -7.34
C ILE A 17 -9.03 -6.11 -7.41
N LEU A 18 -8.40 -5.84 -8.55
CA LEU A 18 -6.96 -6.04 -8.73
C LEU A 18 -6.15 -5.17 -7.76
N MET A 19 -6.52 -3.90 -7.59
CA MET A 19 -5.89 -2.99 -6.63
C MET A 19 -6.06 -3.48 -5.19
N CYS A 20 -7.27 -3.90 -4.80
CA CYS A 20 -7.53 -4.43 -3.46
C CYS A 20 -6.71 -5.70 -3.19
N LYS A 21 -6.57 -6.58 -4.19
CA LYS A 21 -5.76 -7.79 -4.08
C LYS A 21 -4.29 -7.44 -3.87
N GLN A 22 -3.72 -6.63 -4.77
CA GLN A 22 -2.32 -6.20 -4.71
C GLN A 22 -1.97 -5.57 -3.36
N GLU A 23 -2.75 -4.60 -2.90
CA GLU A 23 -2.46 -3.93 -1.64
C GLU A 23 -2.67 -4.87 -0.42
N SER A 24 -3.65 -5.77 -0.45
CA SER A 24 -3.87 -6.71 0.66
C SER A 24 -2.73 -7.73 0.84
N GLU A 25 -2.02 -8.06 -0.24
CA GLU A 25 -0.83 -8.92 -0.22
C GLU A 25 0.40 -8.17 0.29
N ASN A 26 0.51 -6.86 0.03
CA ASN A 26 1.65 -6.04 0.43
C ASN A 26 1.51 -5.43 1.84
N ARG A 27 0.29 -5.06 2.24
CA ARG A 27 -0.02 -4.28 3.44
C ARG A 27 -0.69 -5.15 4.50
N LYS A 28 -0.59 -4.76 5.77
CA LYS A 28 -1.24 -5.41 6.91
C LYS A 28 -2.75 -5.13 6.95
N ILE A 29 -3.44 -5.50 5.87
CA ILE A 29 -4.89 -5.40 5.70
C ILE A 29 -5.41 -6.64 4.98
N ASN A 30 -6.64 -7.04 5.29
CA ASN A 30 -7.29 -8.17 4.64
C ASN A 30 -8.01 -7.71 3.37
N PHE A 31 -8.07 -8.58 2.35
CA PHE A 31 -8.74 -8.29 1.07
C PHE A 31 -10.17 -7.79 1.25
N PHE A 32 -10.98 -8.45 2.09
CA PHE A 32 -12.37 -8.06 2.33
C PHE A 32 -12.51 -6.69 2.99
N VAL A 33 -11.55 -6.32 3.85
CA VAL A 33 -11.54 -4.99 4.48
C VAL A 33 -11.14 -3.93 3.45
N ALA A 34 -10.14 -4.19 2.62
CA ALA A 34 -9.76 -3.32 1.50
C ALA A 34 -10.92 -3.11 0.52
N LEU A 35 -11.64 -4.19 0.16
CA LEU A 35 -12.80 -4.13 -0.70
C LEU A 35 -13.94 -3.31 -0.07
N LEU A 36 -14.22 -3.53 1.22
CA LEU A 36 -15.23 -2.76 1.96
C LEU A 36 -14.90 -1.26 1.98
N ILE A 37 -13.63 -0.90 2.22
CA ILE A 37 -13.18 0.50 2.16
C ILE A 37 -13.43 1.09 0.77
N CYS A 38 -13.09 0.37 -0.30
CA CYS A 38 -13.32 0.81 -1.68
C CYS A 38 -14.80 0.82 -2.11
N LEU A 39 -15.69 0.13 -1.40
CA LEU A 39 -17.15 0.16 -1.65
C LEU A 39 -17.83 1.32 -0.91
N VAL A 40 -17.40 1.60 0.33
CA VAL A 40 -17.92 2.71 1.13
C VAL A 40 -17.38 4.05 0.61
N MET A 41 -16.11 4.07 0.23
CA MET A 41 -15.46 5.20 -0.41
C MET A 41 -15.44 5.01 -1.92
N THR A 42 -14.81 5.92 -2.65
CA THR A 42 -14.45 5.64 -4.05
C THR A 42 -13.18 4.78 -4.09
N PRO A 43 -13.02 3.85 -5.04
CA PRO A 43 -11.79 3.09 -5.26
C PRO A 43 -10.50 3.91 -5.24
N ILE A 44 -10.51 5.13 -5.79
CA ILE A 44 -9.36 6.04 -5.75
C ILE A 44 -9.06 6.45 -4.30
N MET A 45 -10.07 6.89 -3.54
CA MET A 45 -9.89 7.32 -2.16
C MET A 45 -9.56 6.14 -1.23
N GLY A 46 -10.20 4.98 -1.47
CA GLY A 46 -9.94 3.75 -0.75
C GLY A 46 -8.50 3.28 -0.94
N TYR A 47 -7.97 3.35 -2.16
CA TYR A 47 -6.57 3.05 -2.43
C TYR A 47 -5.62 3.90 -1.59
N PHE A 48 -5.82 5.23 -1.53
CA PHE A 48 -4.98 6.09 -0.69
C PHE A 48 -5.03 5.69 0.78
N ILE A 49 -6.22 5.39 1.31
CA ILE A 49 -6.36 4.92 2.70
C ILE A 49 -5.59 3.62 2.91
N ILE A 50 -5.76 2.64 2.02
CA ILE A 50 -5.12 1.32 2.10
C ILE A 50 -3.59 1.45 2.00
N SER A 51 -3.09 2.31 1.11
CA SER A 51 -1.66 2.54 0.93
C SER A 51 -0.97 3.23 2.11
N ASN A 52 -1.72 3.72 3.09
CA ASN A 52 -1.15 4.24 4.34
C ASN A 52 -0.99 3.16 5.43
N PHE A 53 -1.47 1.94 5.21
CA PHE A 53 -1.24 0.84 6.15
C PHE A 53 0.22 0.37 6.11
N ALA A 54 0.70 -0.13 7.24
CA ALA A 54 2.03 -0.72 7.36
C ALA A 54 2.22 -1.90 6.40
N LEU A 55 3.41 -2.06 5.86
CA LEU A 55 3.81 -3.19 5.02
C LEU A 55 3.84 -4.48 5.85
N ARG A 56 3.48 -5.61 5.22
CA ARG A 56 3.65 -6.93 5.83
C ARG A 56 5.12 -7.28 5.99
N ASN A 57 5.91 -6.96 4.96
CA ASN A 57 7.35 -7.22 4.88
C ASN A 57 8.11 -5.89 4.79
N PRO A 58 8.25 -5.14 5.91
CA PRO A 58 9.10 -3.96 5.97
C PRO A 58 10.57 -4.34 5.74
N ARG A 59 11.37 -3.42 5.17
CA ARG A 59 12.81 -3.66 4.93
C ARG A 59 13.60 -3.91 6.23
N GLY A 60 13.15 -3.30 7.33
CA GLY A 60 13.86 -3.30 8.60
C GLY A 60 15.14 -2.45 8.55
N CYS A 61 15.82 -2.32 9.70
CA CYS A 61 17.09 -1.65 9.83
C CYS A 61 18.12 -2.58 10.46
N LYS A 62 19.20 -2.87 9.74
CA LYS A 62 20.28 -3.75 10.21
C LYS A 62 21.18 -3.15 11.30
N TRP A 63 21.10 -1.83 11.53
CA TRP A 63 21.99 -1.13 12.45
C TRP A 63 21.45 -1.03 13.87
N CYS A 64 20.14 -0.81 14.01
CA CYS A 64 19.46 -0.73 15.31
C CYS A 64 18.41 -1.83 15.50
N ASN A 65 18.35 -2.81 14.59
CA ASN A 65 17.38 -3.90 14.58
C ASN A 65 15.91 -3.45 14.60
N ASN A 66 15.62 -2.23 14.14
CA ASN A 66 14.23 -1.80 13.96
C ASN A 66 13.59 -2.59 12.82
N SER A 67 12.77 -3.59 13.17
CA SER A 67 12.07 -4.45 12.21
C SER A 67 10.94 -3.75 11.46
N GLN A 68 10.53 -2.55 11.87
CA GLN A 68 9.42 -1.81 11.26
C GLN A 68 9.88 -0.71 10.29
N ASN A 69 11.17 -0.67 9.93
CA ASN A 69 11.65 0.35 9.01
C ASN A 69 11.18 0.07 7.57
N GLU A 70 10.35 0.96 7.05
CA GLU A 70 9.87 0.95 5.66
C GLU A 70 10.61 1.97 4.77
N ALA A 71 11.35 2.90 5.39
CA ALA A 71 12.06 3.98 4.70
C ALA A 71 13.51 3.59 4.33
N GLU A 72 14.10 4.36 3.40
CA GLU A 72 15.51 4.21 3.02
C GLU A 72 16.46 4.50 4.20
N TYR A 73 16.16 5.55 4.96
CA TYR A 73 16.86 5.90 6.19
C TYR A 73 15.97 5.56 7.39
N CYS A 74 16.54 4.88 8.38
CA CYS A 74 15.78 4.49 9.56
C CYS A 74 15.40 5.72 10.40
N GLY A 75 14.12 5.91 10.70
CA GLY A 75 13.67 7.02 11.55
C GLY A 75 14.24 7.02 12.98
N VAL A 76 14.73 5.87 13.46
CA VAL A 76 15.30 5.72 14.81
C VAL A 76 16.79 6.04 14.84
N CYS A 77 17.60 5.37 14.01
CA CYS A 77 19.07 5.53 14.02
C CYS A 77 19.60 6.44 12.91
N LYS A 78 18.74 6.94 12.02
CA LYS A 78 19.03 7.82 10.88
C LYS A 78 20.00 7.27 9.84
N LYS A 79 20.35 5.98 9.92
CA LYS A 79 21.23 5.30 8.97
C LYS A 79 20.45 4.57 7.87
N ASN A 80 20.99 4.55 6.66
CA ASN A 80 20.49 3.72 5.56
C ASN A 80 21.11 2.31 5.55
N SER A 81 20.81 1.52 4.52
CA SER A 81 21.38 0.18 4.33
C SER A 81 22.91 0.16 4.16
N ALA A 82 23.55 1.25 3.76
CA ALA A 82 25.02 1.37 3.69
C ALA A 82 25.65 1.88 5.00
N GLY A 83 24.84 2.39 5.95
CA GLY A 83 25.31 3.01 7.19
C GLY A 83 25.52 4.51 7.11
N LEU A 84 25.20 5.13 5.96
CA LEU A 84 25.25 6.57 5.75
C LEU A 84 24.10 7.25 6.49
N ILE A 85 24.34 8.47 6.97
CA ILE A 85 23.36 9.27 7.71
C ILE A 85 22.68 10.22 6.72
N LEU A 86 21.38 10.42 6.89
CA LEU A 86 20.64 11.39 6.07
C LEU A 86 21.25 12.79 6.25
N GLY A 87 21.90 13.32 5.21
CA GLY A 87 22.51 14.65 5.20
C GLY A 87 24.01 14.73 5.52
N SER A 88 24.74 13.60 5.48
CA SER A 88 26.22 13.57 5.53
C SER A 88 26.86 13.73 4.16
#